data_AF-A0A4U7DBG0-F1
#
_entry.id   AF-A0A4U7DBG0-F1
#
_cell.length_a   1.000
_cell.length_b   1.000
_cell.length_c   1.000
_cell.angle_alpha   90.00
_cell.angle_beta   90.00
_cell.angle_gamma   90.00
#
_symmetry.space_group_name_H-M   'P 1'
#
loop_
_entity.id
_entity.type
_entity.pdbx_description
1 polymer ?
#
loop_
_entity_poly.entity_id
_entity_poly.type
_entity_poly.pdbx_seq_one_letter_code
_entity_poly.pdbx_strand_id
1 'polypeptide(L)'
;MKSRPDGSAGGRPRGPRGIARTWAEVLVRPRRTFANGITPGDQAPALTFAVAVAAAFTLGWIASDPAAMPVVVPSSRVLSEAVVVVVVVALAAPVGLHLTAAVATVSVVLASLEVDGGVGFRDRGGVSETVQAVAYASSPMALAGPAIPELRVVCGAYAALLLFVGFRAVHGLGPLRTAAAALPPAALGYGVGYRAVAAARTLLGA
;
A
#
# COMPACT_ATOMS: atom_id res chain seq x y z
N MET A 1 37.48 5.77 -33.83
CA MET A 1 36.19 5.06 -33.75
C MET A 1 35.79 4.98 -32.29
N LYS A 2 34.94 5.89 -31.80
CA LYS A 2 34.58 6.02 -30.37
C LYS A 2 33.22 5.36 -30.17
N SER A 3 33.20 4.22 -29.51
CA SER A 3 31.98 3.45 -29.21
C SER A 3 31.03 4.30 -28.36
N ARG A 4 29.79 4.43 -28.84
CA ARG A 4 28.65 4.96 -28.06
C ARG A 4 28.42 4.03 -26.86
N PRO A 5 28.18 4.54 -25.65
CA PRO A 5 27.65 3.72 -24.59
C PRO A 5 26.17 3.45 -24.87
N ASP A 6 25.85 2.17 -24.95
CA ASP A 6 24.52 1.60 -25.05
C ASP A 6 23.74 2.06 -23.80
N GLY A 7 22.83 3.02 -24.00
CA GLY A 7 21.96 3.47 -22.93
C GLY A 7 21.12 2.29 -22.47
N SER A 8 21.27 1.88 -21.21
CA SER A 8 20.33 0.99 -20.54
C SER A 8 18.95 1.68 -20.49
N ALA A 9 18.10 1.35 -21.46
CA ALA A 9 16.71 1.82 -21.56
C ALA A 9 15.80 1.16 -20.49
N GLY A 10 16.24 1.14 -19.23
CA GLY A 10 15.63 0.35 -18.15
C GLY A 10 15.28 1.14 -16.89
N GLY A 11 15.34 2.47 -16.91
CA GLY A 11 14.87 3.27 -15.78
C GLY A 11 13.35 3.15 -15.64
N ARG A 12 12.86 2.70 -14.46
CA ARG A 12 11.43 2.68 -14.14
C ARG A 12 10.83 4.07 -14.44
N PRO A 13 9.70 4.20 -15.15
CA PRO A 13 9.12 5.51 -15.45
C PRO A 13 8.90 6.26 -14.14
N ARG A 14 9.57 7.41 -13.97
CA ARG A 14 9.45 8.26 -12.80
C ARG A 14 8.41 9.36 -13.05
N GLY A 15 7.89 9.93 -11.96
CA GLY A 15 6.91 11.02 -12.01
C GLY A 15 5.45 10.56 -12.19
N PRO A 16 4.51 11.49 -12.37
CA PRO A 16 3.07 11.23 -12.28
C PRO A 16 2.57 10.15 -13.25
N ARG A 17 3.06 10.15 -14.50
CA ARG A 17 2.71 9.14 -15.50
C ARG A 17 3.19 7.74 -15.10
N GLY A 18 4.36 7.64 -14.47
CA GLY A 18 4.89 6.38 -13.97
C GLY A 18 4.08 5.82 -12.81
N ILE A 19 3.63 6.68 -11.90
CA ILE A 19 2.73 6.32 -10.80
C ILE A 19 1.41 5.81 -11.36
N ALA A 20 0.76 6.56 -12.24
CA ALA A 20 -0.53 6.17 -12.83
C ALA A 20 -0.45 4.86 -13.60
N ARG A 21 0.63 4.66 -14.38
CA ARG A 21 0.88 3.39 -15.08
C ARG A 21 1.06 2.24 -14.10
N THR A 22 1.91 2.42 -13.08
CA THR A 22 2.15 1.40 -12.04
C THR A 22 0.84 1.04 -11.34
N TRP A 23 0.03 2.03 -10.98
CA TRP A 23 -1.27 1.84 -10.35
C TRP A 23 -2.20 0.97 -11.21
N ALA A 24 -2.34 1.30 -12.51
CA ALA A 24 -3.13 0.50 -13.43
C ALA A 24 -2.58 -0.93 -13.61
N GLU A 25 -1.25 -1.08 -13.71
CA GLU A 25 -0.60 -2.39 -13.84
C GLU A 25 -0.77 -3.26 -12.58
N VAL A 26 -0.74 -2.67 -11.38
CA VAL A 26 -1.03 -3.41 -10.12
C VAL A 26 -2.47 -3.88 -10.12
N LEU A 27 -3.42 -3.03 -10.50
CA LEU A 27 -4.84 -3.36 -10.49
C LEU A 27 -5.25 -4.40 -11.53
N VAL A 28 -4.58 -4.45 -12.69
CA VAL A 28 -5.00 -5.31 -13.82
C VAL A 28 -4.10 -6.53 -13.98
N ARG A 29 -2.80 -6.43 -13.63
CA ARG A 29 -1.80 -7.49 -13.85
C ARG A 29 -0.94 -7.73 -12.61
N PRO A 30 -1.53 -7.92 -11.41
CA PRO A 30 -0.80 -7.88 -10.15
C PRO A 30 0.37 -8.86 -10.07
N ARG A 31 0.17 -10.12 -10.50
CA ARG A 31 1.24 -11.14 -10.47
C ARG A 31 2.48 -10.71 -11.24
N ARG A 32 2.30 -10.17 -12.44
CA ARG A 32 3.41 -9.68 -13.28
C ARG A 32 4.04 -8.44 -12.65
N THR A 33 3.22 -7.56 -12.10
CA THR A 33 3.70 -6.31 -11.49
C THR A 33 4.51 -6.57 -10.23
N PHE A 34 4.09 -7.47 -9.34
CA PHE A 34 4.88 -7.82 -8.15
C PHE A 34 6.16 -8.61 -8.49
N ALA A 35 6.12 -9.50 -9.49
CA ALA A 35 7.31 -10.24 -9.90
C ALA A 35 8.40 -9.36 -10.53
N ASN A 36 8.02 -8.30 -11.26
CA ASN A 36 8.98 -7.48 -12.03
C ASN A 36 9.15 -6.05 -11.48
N GLY A 37 8.20 -5.56 -10.68
CA GLY A 37 8.13 -4.19 -10.19
C GLY A 37 8.74 -3.99 -8.81
N ILE A 38 9.27 -5.04 -8.18
CA ILE A 38 10.00 -4.97 -6.92
C ILE A 38 11.49 -5.01 -7.20
N THR A 39 12.23 -4.07 -6.60
CA THR A 39 13.69 -3.98 -6.72
C THR A 39 14.30 -3.92 -5.33
N PRO A 40 15.16 -4.89 -4.93
CA PRO A 40 15.83 -4.87 -3.64
C PRO A 40 16.59 -3.54 -3.43
N GLY A 41 16.48 -2.98 -2.23
CA GLY A 41 17.12 -1.73 -1.84
C GLY A 41 16.44 -0.43 -2.33
N ASP A 42 15.44 -0.47 -3.21
CA ASP A 42 14.82 0.74 -3.77
C ASP A 42 13.40 1.01 -3.22
N GLN A 43 13.31 1.71 -2.09
CA GLN A 43 12.03 2.02 -1.42
C GLN A 43 11.43 3.38 -1.84
N ALA A 44 12.21 4.29 -2.42
CA ALA A 44 11.74 5.64 -2.73
C ALA A 44 10.53 5.67 -3.70
N PRO A 45 10.47 4.83 -4.76
CA PRO A 45 9.29 4.73 -5.62
C PRO A 45 8.05 4.25 -4.86
N ALA A 46 8.20 3.30 -3.93
CA ALA A 46 7.11 2.76 -3.12
C ALA A 46 6.51 3.82 -2.20
N LEU A 47 7.36 4.60 -1.53
CA LEU A 47 6.91 5.71 -0.69
C LEU A 47 6.13 6.74 -1.51
N THR A 48 6.68 7.16 -2.64
CA THR A 48 6.02 8.14 -3.53
C THR A 48 4.67 7.61 -4.02
N PHE A 49 4.60 6.32 -4.36
CA PHE A 49 3.36 5.65 -4.77
C PHE A 49 2.32 5.64 -3.65
N ALA A 50 2.69 5.22 -2.43
CA ALA A 50 1.80 5.18 -1.28
C ALA A 50 1.27 6.57 -0.91
N VAL A 51 2.13 7.61 -0.99
CA VAL A 51 1.71 9.01 -0.80
C VAL A 51 0.68 9.43 -1.84
N ALA A 52 0.85 9.06 -3.11
CA ALA A 52 -0.12 9.36 -4.16
C ALA A 52 -1.47 8.67 -3.92
N VAL A 53 -1.46 7.40 -3.48
CA VAL A 53 -2.68 6.66 -3.11
C VAL A 53 -3.39 7.33 -1.93
N ALA A 54 -2.65 7.69 -0.88
CA ALA A 54 -3.20 8.35 0.30
C ALA A 54 -3.75 9.75 -0.03
N ALA A 55 -3.08 10.51 -0.90
CA ALA A 55 -3.58 11.78 -1.40
C ALA A 55 -4.90 11.62 -2.15
N ALA A 56 -4.99 10.65 -3.06
CA ALA A 56 -6.22 10.37 -3.82
C ALA A 56 -7.38 9.97 -2.89
N PHE A 57 -7.11 9.10 -1.91
CA PHE A 57 -8.09 8.73 -0.89
C PHE A 57 -8.59 9.97 -0.12
N THR A 58 -7.68 10.79 0.41
CA THR A 58 -8.04 11.96 1.21
C THR A 58 -8.82 12.99 0.41
N LEU A 59 -8.41 13.28 -0.83
CA LEU A 59 -9.13 14.20 -1.72
C LEU A 59 -10.52 13.66 -2.06
N GLY A 60 -10.66 12.36 -2.32
CA GLY A 60 -11.96 11.72 -2.53
C GLY A 60 -12.87 11.83 -1.31
N TRP A 61 -12.31 11.69 -0.10
CA TRP A 61 -13.09 11.84 1.13
C TRP A 61 -13.55 13.29 1.31
N ILE A 62 -12.63 14.27 1.23
CA ILE A 62 -12.95 15.71 1.32
C ILE A 62 -14.04 16.08 0.31
N ALA A 63 -13.92 15.63 -0.95
CA ALA A 63 -14.88 15.95 -1.98
C ALA A 63 -16.29 15.36 -1.73
N SER A 64 -16.36 14.18 -1.12
CA SER A 64 -17.64 13.47 -0.87
C SER A 64 -18.32 13.82 0.45
N ASP A 65 -17.54 14.19 1.46
CA ASP A 65 -18.02 14.49 2.81
C ASP A 65 -17.10 15.53 3.48
N PRO A 66 -17.17 16.80 3.06
CA PRO A 66 -16.34 17.85 3.60
C PRO A 66 -16.74 18.22 5.04
N ALA A 67 -17.89 17.76 5.54
CA ALA A 67 -18.32 17.98 6.91
C ALA A 67 -17.58 17.06 7.91
N ALA A 68 -17.04 15.93 7.45
CA ALA A 68 -16.21 15.04 8.27
C ALA A 68 -14.78 15.55 8.50
N MET A 69 -14.38 16.65 7.84
CA MET A 69 -13.02 17.18 7.99
C MET A 69 -12.87 18.00 9.27
N PRO A 70 -11.78 17.83 10.02
CA PRO A 70 -11.53 18.63 11.21
C PRO A 70 -11.37 20.11 10.85
N VAL A 71 -11.98 20.98 11.66
CA VAL A 71 -11.79 22.43 11.55
C VAL A 71 -10.48 22.80 12.24
N VAL A 72 -9.44 23.07 11.45
CA VAL A 72 -8.11 23.47 11.94
C VAL A 72 -7.95 24.99 11.91
N VAL A 73 -8.50 25.63 10.88
CA VAL A 73 -8.50 27.08 10.68
C VAL A 73 -9.95 27.56 10.70
N PRO A 74 -10.46 28.09 11.82
CA PRO A 74 -11.89 28.43 11.97
C PRO A 74 -12.43 29.40 10.93
N SER A 75 -11.56 30.28 10.40
CA SER A 75 -11.92 31.30 9.41
C SER A 75 -11.95 30.80 7.97
N SER A 76 -11.47 29.57 7.68
CA SER A 76 -11.39 29.06 6.32
C SER A 76 -11.45 27.53 6.26
N ARG A 77 -12.53 27.03 5.65
CA ARG A 77 -12.70 25.62 5.33
C ARG A 77 -11.60 25.11 4.39
N VAL A 78 -11.33 25.83 3.31
CA VAL A 78 -10.32 25.44 2.31
C VAL A 78 -8.94 25.32 2.93
N LEU A 79 -8.56 26.24 3.82
CA LEU A 79 -7.28 26.14 4.54
C LEU A 79 -7.25 24.95 5.50
N SER A 80 -8.35 24.65 6.19
CA SER A 80 -8.44 23.47 7.05
C SER A 80 -8.26 22.17 6.24
N GLU A 81 -8.95 22.05 5.11
CA GLU A 81 -8.84 20.91 4.19
C GLU A 81 -7.43 20.79 3.61
N ALA A 82 -6.81 21.90 3.22
CA ALA A 82 -5.43 21.92 2.75
C ALA A 82 -4.44 21.43 3.82
N VAL A 83 -4.63 21.84 5.08
CA VAL A 83 -3.82 21.34 6.21
C VAL A 83 -4.01 19.83 6.38
N VAL A 84 -5.23 19.31 6.29
CA VAL A 84 -5.47 17.85 6.33
C VAL A 84 -4.71 17.13 5.22
N VAL A 85 -4.78 17.63 3.98
CA VAL A 85 -4.03 17.04 2.85
C VAL A 85 -2.52 17.06 3.12
N VAL A 86 -1.97 18.19 3.57
CA VAL A 86 -0.54 18.32 3.90
C VAL A 86 -0.13 17.33 5.00
N VAL A 87 -0.91 17.24 6.09
CA VAL A 87 -0.65 16.29 7.17
C VAL A 87 -0.68 14.86 6.66
N VAL A 88 -1.62 14.51 5.79
CA VAL A 88 -1.68 13.16 5.21
C VAL A 88 -0.44 12.87 4.35
N VAL A 89 -0.11 13.75 3.41
CA VAL A 89 0.98 13.46 2.44
C VAL A 89 2.36 13.53 3.07
N ALA A 90 2.58 14.47 4.01
CA ALA A 90 3.88 14.69 4.63
C ALA A 90 4.14 13.79 5.84
N LEU A 91 3.09 13.36 6.55
CA LEU A 91 3.23 12.62 7.81
C LEU A 91 2.47 11.29 7.80
N ALA A 92 1.14 11.32 7.63
CA ALA A 92 0.33 10.12 7.86
C ALA A 92 0.64 8.99 6.87
N ALA A 93 0.87 9.32 5.59
CA ALA A 93 1.19 8.33 4.56
C ALA A 93 2.59 7.71 4.75
N PRO A 94 3.68 8.47 4.96
CA PRO A 94 4.98 7.90 5.31
C PRO A 94 4.94 7.05 6.58
N VAL A 95 4.38 7.57 7.68
CA VAL A 95 4.30 6.86 8.97
C VAL A 95 3.44 5.61 8.85
N GLY A 96 2.28 5.72 8.21
CA GLY A 96 1.36 4.61 7.98
C GLY A 96 1.98 3.51 7.12
N LEU A 97 2.73 3.88 6.06
CA LEU A 97 3.47 2.93 5.24
C LEU A 97 4.53 2.20 6.08
N HIS A 98 5.37 2.93 6.81
CA HIS A 98 6.44 2.32 7.60
C HIS A 98 5.90 1.41 8.71
N LEU A 99 4.84 1.84 9.41
CA LEU A 99 4.20 1.01 10.43
C LEU A 99 3.59 -0.26 9.83
N THR A 100 2.85 -0.14 8.72
CA THR A 100 2.26 -1.29 8.02
C THR A 100 3.34 -2.23 7.51
N ALA A 101 4.43 -1.70 6.95
CA ALA A 101 5.56 -2.48 6.47
C ALA A 101 6.36 -3.15 7.61
N ALA A 102 6.46 -2.52 8.77
CA ALA A 102 7.08 -3.12 9.95
C ALA A 102 6.27 -4.34 10.42
N VAL A 103 4.96 -4.18 10.54
CA VAL A 103 4.04 -5.28 10.87
C VAL A 103 4.11 -6.39 9.82
N ALA A 104 4.14 -6.04 8.53
CA ALA A 104 4.33 -7.00 7.45
C ALA A 104 5.66 -7.76 7.58
N THR A 105 6.76 -7.06 7.86
CA THR A 105 8.09 -7.66 7.97
C THR A 105 8.13 -8.66 9.11
N VAL A 106 7.61 -8.29 10.30
CA VAL A 106 7.50 -9.21 11.44
C VAL A 106 6.63 -10.42 11.08
N SER A 107 5.48 -10.18 10.44
CA SER A 107 4.55 -11.25 10.06
C SER A 107 5.17 -12.23 9.07
N VAL A 108 5.93 -11.74 8.09
CA VAL A 108 6.67 -12.57 7.13
C VAL A 108 7.79 -13.34 7.82
N VAL A 109 8.56 -12.71 8.72
CA VAL A 109 9.62 -13.39 9.49
C VAL A 109 9.05 -14.55 10.29
N LEU A 110 7.94 -14.32 11.01
CA LEU A 110 7.26 -15.36 11.78
C LEU A 110 6.69 -16.47 10.86
N ALA A 111 6.09 -16.08 9.73
CA ALA A 111 5.57 -17.03 8.75
C ALA A 111 6.67 -17.82 8.01
N SER A 112 7.92 -17.37 8.05
CA SER A 112 9.09 -18.07 7.49
C SER A 112 9.78 -19.02 8.46
N LEU A 113 9.38 -19.06 9.74
CA LEU A 113 9.98 -19.96 10.73
C LEU A 113 9.79 -21.43 10.37
N GLU A 114 10.86 -22.20 10.49
CA GLU A 114 10.86 -23.67 10.41
C GLU A 114 11.43 -24.23 11.71
N VAL A 115 10.79 -25.28 12.22
CA VAL A 115 11.13 -25.92 13.49
C VAL A 115 11.51 -27.40 13.29
N ASP A 116 11.34 -27.93 12.07
CA ASP A 116 11.61 -29.34 11.76
C ASP A 116 13.12 -29.60 11.69
N GLY A 117 13.67 -30.23 12.73
CA GLY A 117 15.10 -30.56 12.82
C GLY A 117 16.00 -29.44 13.33
N GLY A 118 15.43 -28.29 13.75
CA GLY A 118 16.12 -27.12 14.27
C GLY A 118 15.31 -25.84 14.06
N VAL A 119 15.72 -24.73 14.69
CA VAL A 119 15.09 -23.41 14.46
C VAL A 119 15.81 -22.70 13.31
N GLY A 120 15.09 -22.50 12.20
CA GLY A 120 15.60 -21.85 11.00
C GLY A 120 14.56 -20.94 10.33
N PHE A 121 14.97 -20.31 9.23
CA PHE A 121 14.10 -19.50 8.40
C PHE A 121 14.16 -19.95 6.95
N ARG A 122 12.99 -20.01 6.31
CA ARG A 122 12.88 -20.14 4.86
C ARG A 122 13.46 -18.92 4.16
N ASP A 123 13.99 -19.15 2.96
CA ASP A 123 14.35 -18.07 2.06
C ASP A 123 13.13 -17.18 1.77
N ARG A 124 13.36 -15.86 1.76
CA ARG A 124 12.32 -14.84 1.59
C ARG A 124 12.95 -13.52 1.11
N GLY A 125 12.15 -12.71 0.43
CA GLY A 125 12.52 -11.32 0.14
C GLY A 125 12.85 -10.49 1.39
N GLY A 126 13.61 -9.42 1.19
CA GLY A 126 14.04 -8.49 2.23
C GLY A 126 12.97 -7.49 2.69
N VAL A 127 13.40 -6.57 3.56
CA VAL A 127 12.54 -5.51 4.11
C VAL A 127 12.09 -4.55 3.01
N SER A 128 12.99 -4.15 2.11
CA SER A 128 12.67 -3.21 1.02
C SER A 128 11.61 -3.74 0.06
N GLU A 129 11.61 -5.03 -0.18
CA GLU A 129 10.67 -5.74 -1.03
C GLU A 129 9.31 -5.84 -0.32
N THR A 130 9.32 -6.08 0.99
CA THR A 130 8.12 -6.06 1.83
C THR A 130 7.44 -4.68 1.80
N VAL A 131 8.21 -3.60 1.97
CA VAL A 131 7.71 -2.21 1.90
C VAL A 131 7.09 -1.92 0.54
N GLN A 132 7.76 -2.32 -0.55
CA GLN A 132 7.24 -2.18 -1.91
C GLN A 132 5.93 -2.94 -2.12
N ALA A 133 5.85 -4.19 -1.64
CA ALA A 133 4.64 -5.00 -1.75
C ALA A 133 3.46 -4.35 -1.02
N VAL A 134 3.67 -3.87 0.21
CA VAL A 134 2.67 -3.15 1.01
C VAL A 134 2.20 -1.87 0.31
N ALA A 135 3.14 -1.07 -0.20
CA ALA A 135 2.83 0.17 -0.90
C ALA A 135 1.98 -0.09 -2.16
N TYR A 136 2.41 -1.00 -3.03
CA TYR A 136 1.70 -1.28 -4.27
C TYR A 136 0.35 -1.95 -4.02
N ALA A 137 0.24 -2.86 -3.05
CA ALA A 137 -1.04 -3.49 -2.70
C ALA A 137 -2.09 -2.49 -2.22
N SER A 138 -1.70 -1.28 -1.75
CA SER A 138 -2.65 -0.22 -1.41
C SER A 138 -3.38 0.39 -2.62
N SER A 139 -3.03 0.04 -3.86
CA SER A 139 -3.58 0.63 -5.10
C SER A 139 -5.11 0.83 -5.12
N PRO A 140 -5.96 -0.13 -4.69
CA PRO A 140 -7.41 0.04 -4.70
C PRO A 140 -7.88 1.17 -3.78
N MET A 141 -7.11 1.48 -2.73
CA MET A 141 -7.49 2.51 -1.74
C MET A 141 -7.51 3.92 -2.33
N ALA A 142 -6.84 4.15 -3.47
CA ALA A 142 -6.96 5.42 -4.20
C ALA A 142 -8.40 5.71 -4.65
N LEU A 143 -9.22 4.67 -4.82
CA LEU A 143 -10.63 4.76 -5.19
C LEU A 143 -11.57 4.76 -3.97
N ALA A 144 -11.05 4.47 -2.78
CA ALA A 144 -11.84 4.27 -1.55
C ALA A 144 -12.11 5.57 -0.77
N GLY A 145 -11.66 6.70 -1.31
CA GLY A 145 -11.81 8.03 -0.72
C GLY A 145 -13.25 8.42 -0.47
N PRO A 146 -14.16 8.32 -1.47
CA PRO A 146 -15.56 8.68 -1.29
C PRO A 146 -16.20 8.02 -0.06
N ALA A 147 -17.12 8.71 0.60
CA ALA A 147 -17.87 8.26 1.76
C ALA A 147 -18.95 7.20 1.41
N ILE A 148 -18.56 6.18 0.65
CA ILE A 148 -19.38 5.05 0.22
C ILE A 148 -18.83 3.79 0.91
N PRO A 149 -19.50 3.26 1.95
CA PRO A 149 -18.99 2.14 2.74
C PRO A 149 -18.70 0.89 1.91
N GLU A 150 -19.57 0.54 0.97
CA GLU A 150 -19.44 -0.63 0.09
C GLU A 150 -18.17 -0.55 -0.76
N LEU A 151 -17.93 0.61 -1.38
CA LEU A 151 -16.74 0.85 -2.18
C LEU A 151 -15.47 0.72 -1.33
N ARG A 152 -15.47 1.28 -0.12
CA ARG A 152 -14.32 1.22 0.78
C ARG A 152 -14.03 -0.20 1.26
N VAL A 153 -15.06 -1.01 1.53
CA VAL A 153 -14.91 -2.43 1.87
C VAL A 153 -14.37 -3.22 0.68
N VAL A 154 -14.92 -3.03 -0.52
CA VAL A 154 -14.44 -3.70 -1.74
C VAL A 154 -12.98 -3.37 -2.03
N CYS A 155 -12.60 -2.09 -1.94
CA CYS A 155 -11.20 -1.68 -2.11
C CYS A 155 -10.29 -2.28 -1.02
N GLY A 156 -10.71 -2.28 0.24
CA GLY A 156 -9.94 -2.88 1.34
C GLY A 156 -9.73 -4.38 1.16
N ALA A 157 -10.78 -5.12 0.77
CA ALA A 157 -10.69 -6.53 0.46
C ALA A 157 -9.77 -6.79 -0.75
N TYR A 158 -9.87 -5.95 -1.78
CA TYR A 158 -9.00 -6.09 -2.95
C TYR A 158 -7.53 -5.79 -2.61
N ALA A 159 -7.26 -4.78 -1.79
CA ALA A 159 -5.92 -4.46 -1.32
C ALA A 159 -5.30 -5.62 -0.51
N ALA A 160 -6.09 -6.27 0.34
CA ALA A 160 -5.66 -7.47 1.06
C ALA A 160 -5.31 -8.63 0.11
N LEU A 161 -6.12 -8.86 -0.94
CA LEU A 161 -5.84 -9.86 -1.97
C LEU A 161 -4.55 -9.52 -2.74
N LEU A 162 -4.35 -8.25 -3.11
CA LEU A 162 -3.13 -7.80 -3.77
C LEU A 162 -1.90 -8.01 -2.88
N LEU A 163 -2.02 -7.78 -1.57
CA LEU A 163 -0.94 -8.02 -0.62
C LEU A 163 -0.59 -9.51 -0.53
N PHE A 164 -1.60 -10.38 -0.50
CA PHE A 164 -1.39 -11.83 -0.59
C PHE A 164 -0.65 -12.22 -1.87
N VAL A 165 -1.06 -11.68 -3.02
CA VAL A 165 -0.39 -11.94 -4.32
C VAL A 165 1.05 -11.40 -4.30
N GLY A 166 1.27 -10.22 -3.76
CA GLY A 166 2.59 -9.63 -3.59
C GLY A 166 3.50 -10.49 -2.73
N PHE A 167 3.04 -10.94 -1.57
CA PHE A 167 3.82 -11.79 -0.67
C PHE A 167 4.13 -13.15 -1.29
N ARG A 168 3.18 -13.75 -2.03
CA ARG A 168 3.43 -14.98 -2.80
C ARG A 168 4.56 -14.79 -3.81
N ALA A 169 4.58 -13.66 -4.52
CA ALA A 169 5.58 -13.37 -5.54
C ALA A 169 6.95 -13.04 -4.95
N VAL A 170 7.00 -12.37 -3.79
CA VAL A 170 8.21 -11.78 -3.22
C VAL A 170 8.89 -12.71 -2.21
N HIS A 171 8.10 -13.44 -1.43
CA HIS A 171 8.62 -14.25 -0.32
C HIS A 171 8.50 -15.75 -0.56
N GLY A 172 7.87 -16.19 -1.65
CA GLY A 172 7.77 -17.61 -2.00
C GLY A 172 7.02 -18.48 -0.98
N LEU A 173 6.31 -17.87 -0.02
CA LEU A 173 5.61 -18.56 1.05
C LEU A 173 4.47 -19.42 0.50
N GLY A 174 4.19 -20.57 1.11
CA GLY A 174 2.98 -21.36 0.82
C GLY A 174 1.69 -20.57 1.10
N PRO A 175 0.52 -20.96 0.55
CA PRO A 175 -0.73 -20.18 0.67
C PRO A 175 -1.14 -19.87 2.11
N LEU A 176 -1.11 -20.87 3.00
CA LEU A 176 -1.50 -20.68 4.41
C LEU A 176 -0.56 -19.71 5.15
N ARG A 177 0.76 -19.89 4.99
CA ARG A 177 1.78 -18.99 5.57
C ARG A 177 1.66 -17.57 4.98
N THR A 178 1.32 -17.46 3.70
CA THR A 178 1.10 -16.15 3.07
C THR A 178 -0.14 -15.46 3.64
N ALA A 179 -1.23 -16.19 3.86
CA ALA A 179 -2.42 -15.64 4.49
C ALA A 179 -2.12 -15.16 5.92
N ALA A 180 -1.43 -15.99 6.72
CA ALA A 180 -1.00 -15.62 8.06
C ALA A 180 -0.09 -14.37 8.07
N ALA A 181 0.81 -14.25 7.09
CA ALA A 181 1.69 -13.09 6.97
C ALA A 181 0.97 -11.82 6.49
N ALA A 182 0.01 -11.94 5.57
CA ALA A 182 -0.65 -10.80 4.92
C ALA A 182 -1.81 -10.22 5.74
N LEU A 183 -2.49 -11.02 6.56
CA LEU A 183 -3.66 -10.57 7.32
C LEU A 183 -3.35 -9.45 8.32
N PRO A 184 -2.31 -9.54 9.19
CA PRO A 184 -2.01 -8.47 10.14
C PRO A 184 -1.73 -7.10 9.49
N PRO A 185 -0.83 -6.97 8.50
CA PRO A 185 -0.59 -5.67 7.86
C PRO A 185 -1.79 -5.21 7.01
N ALA A 186 -2.56 -6.11 6.38
CA ALA A 186 -3.77 -5.71 5.66
C ALA A 186 -4.84 -5.13 6.60
N ALA A 187 -5.07 -5.78 7.74
CA ALA A 187 -6.00 -5.30 8.76
C ALA A 187 -5.58 -3.94 9.33
N LEU A 188 -4.28 -3.75 9.60
CA LEU A 188 -3.78 -2.47 10.10
C LEU A 188 -3.81 -1.37 9.03
N GLY A 189 -3.14 -1.59 7.90
CA GLY A 189 -2.96 -0.56 6.87
C GLY A 189 -4.25 -0.25 6.13
N TYR A 190 -4.90 -1.26 5.56
CA TYR A 190 -6.09 -1.07 4.71
C TYR A 190 -7.39 -1.09 5.52
N GLY A 191 -7.44 -1.91 6.58
CA GLY A 191 -8.57 -1.99 7.50
C GLY A 191 -8.73 -0.76 8.38
N VAL A 192 -7.69 -0.42 9.16
CA VAL A 192 -7.73 0.73 10.09
C VAL A 192 -7.29 2.01 9.38
N GLY A 193 -6.11 2.03 8.77
CA GLY A 193 -5.53 3.24 8.15
C GLY A 193 -6.44 3.86 7.08
N TYR A 194 -6.99 3.03 6.20
CA TYR A 194 -7.96 3.46 5.19
C TYR A 194 -9.43 3.19 5.56
N ARG A 195 -9.71 2.85 6.82
CA ARG A 195 -11.05 2.76 7.40
C ARG A 195 -11.99 1.71 6.78
N ALA A 196 -11.48 0.68 6.09
CA ALA A 196 -12.33 -0.40 5.56
C ALA A 196 -13.06 -1.19 6.67
N VAL A 197 -12.45 -1.34 7.86
CA VAL A 197 -13.11 -1.98 9.01
C VAL A 197 -14.27 -1.13 9.54
N ALA A 198 -14.09 0.19 9.63
CA ALA A 198 -15.16 1.10 10.06
C ALA A 198 -16.32 1.12 9.05
N ALA A 199 -16.02 1.05 7.75
CA ALA A 199 -17.03 0.91 6.70
C ALA A 199 -17.80 -0.42 6.82
N ALA A 200 -17.10 -1.54 7.04
CA ALA A 200 -17.74 -2.84 7.25
C ALA A 200 -18.68 -2.83 8.48
N ARG A 201 -18.24 -2.23 9.58
CA ARG A 201 -19.07 -2.03 10.79
C ARG A 201 -20.34 -1.23 10.51
N THR A 202 -20.24 -0.18 9.71
CA THR A 202 -21.39 0.62 9.27
C THR A 202 -22.40 -0.24 8.51
N LEU A 203 -21.94 -1.08 7.58
CA LEU A 203 -22.80 -1.98 6.79
C LEU A 203 -23.45 -3.09 7.62
N LEU A 204 -22.75 -3.55 8.68
CA LEU A 204 -23.23 -4.60 9.58
C LEU A 204 -24.09 -4.06 10.73
N GLY A 205 -24.22 -2.74 10.87
CA GLY A 205 -24.98 -2.11 11.96
C GLY A 205 -24.35 -2.29 13.35
N ALA A 206 -23.01 -2.32 13.44
CA ALA A 206 -22.25 -2.67 14.66
C ALA A 206 -21.22 -1.62 15.10
#